data_AF-A0A3D5DUF1-F1
#
_entry.id   AF-A0A3D5DUF1-F1
#
_cell.length_a   1.000
_cell.length_b   1.000
_cell.length_c   1.000
_cell.angle_alpha   90.00
_cell.angle_beta   90.00
_cell.angle_gamma   90.00
#
_symmetry.space_group_name_H-M   'P 1'
#
loop_
_entity.id
_entity.type
_entity.pdbx_description
1 polymer ?
#
loop_
_entity_poly.entity_id
_entity_poly.type
_entity_poly.pdbx_seq_one_letter_code
_entity_poly.pdbx_strand_id
1 'polypeptide(L)'
;MCRGGGVNLEPDEARLRFAGAAVARLATLGPNGRPHIVPITFAVDGDQIYTAVDEVKPKTTAHLRRLRNIAADPRVSLLADHYEGDWERLWWVRADGTATLLGEPGQMTGPLSLLARRYPQ
;
A
#
# COMPACT_ATOMS: atom_id res chain seq x y z
N MET A 1 5.47 25.16 4.30
CA MET A 1 5.98 25.55 2.98
C MET A 1 7.34 24.90 2.78
N CYS A 2 7.42 23.85 1.97
CA CYS A 2 8.66 23.43 1.32
C CYS A 2 8.43 23.68 -0.17
N ARG A 3 8.96 24.79 -0.68
CA ARG A 3 9.00 25.10 -2.11
C ARG A 3 10.28 24.48 -2.67
N GLY A 4 10.22 23.22 -3.05
CA GLY A 4 11.13 22.63 -4.04
C GLY A 4 10.31 22.48 -5.33
N GLY A 5 10.84 22.94 -6.46
CA GLY A 5 10.15 22.94 -7.76
C GLY A 5 9.95 21.54 -8.35
N GLY A 6 9.22 20.67 -7.65
CA GLY A 6 8.81 19.37 -8.14
C GLY A 6 7.63 19.53 -9.08
N VAL A 7 7.84 19.20 -10.35
CA VAL A 7 6.77 19.00 -11.33
C VAL A 7 5.80 17.97 -10.76
N ASN A 8 4.51 18.31 -10.67
CA ASN A 8 3.49 17.32 -10.35
C ASN A 8 3.53 16.24 -11.43
N LEU A 9 3.58 14.97 -11.04
CA LEU A 9 3.46 13.88 -12.00
C LEU A 9 2.08 13.95 -12.66
N GLU A 10 2.05 13.78 -13.97
CA GLU A 10 0.79 13.56 -14.69
C GLU A 10 0.09 12.31 -14.12
N PRO A 11 -1.25 12.26 -14.08
CA PRO A 11 -1.98 11.18 -13.40
C PRO A 11 -1.60 9.78 -13.88
N ASP A 12 -1.39 9.59 -15.18
CA ASP A 12 -1.02 8.29 -15.75
C ASP A 12 0.41 7.89 -15.36
N GLU A 13 1.34 8.85 -15.33
CA GLU A 13 2.71 8.62 -14.85
C GLU A 13 2.72 8.29 -13.36
N ALA A 14 1.89 8.97 -12.57
CA ALA A 14 1.74 8.67 -11.14
C ALA A 14 1.21 7.24 -10.93
N ARG A 15 0.18 6.83 -11.69
CA ARG A 15 -0.36 5.46 -11.65
C ARG A 15 0.70 4.45 -12.06
N LEU A 16 1.45 4.70 -13.13
CA LEU A 16 2.51 3.82 -13.62
C LEU A 16 3.62 3.65 -12.57
N ARG A 17 4.12 4.75 -11.98
CA ARG A 17 5.15 4.70 -10.94
C ARG A 17 4.67 4.00 -9.68
N PHE A 18 3.45 4.29 -9.23
CA PHE A 18 2.86 3.62 -8.09
C PHE A 18 2.74 2.11 -8.36
N ALA A 19 2.16 1.71 -9.49
CA ALA A 19 2.03 0.30 -9.87
C ALA A 19 3.38 -0.38 -10.15
N GLY A 20 4.44 0.38 -10.46
CA GLY A 20 5.80 -0.13 -10.66
C GLY A 20 6.60 -0.34 -9.36
N ALA A 21 6.21 0.30 -8.26
CA ALA A 21 6.98 0.24 -7.01
C ALA A 21 6.91 -1.15 -6.34
N ALA A 22 8.06 -1.66 -5.88
CA ALA A 22 8.11 -2.96 -5.21
C ALA A 22 7.46 -2.94 -3.81
N VAL A 23 7.51 -1.79 -3.12
CA VAL A 23 7.03 -1.59 -1.75
C VAL A 23 6.22 -0.30 -1.69
N ALA A 24 5.11 -0.33 -0.96
CA ALA A 24 4.38 0.85 -0.53
C ALA A 24 4.29 0.91 1.00
N ARG A 25 4.06 2.09 1.56
CA ARG A 25 3.83 2.31 2.99
C ARG A 25 2.34 2.50 3.22
N LEU A 26 1.72 1.54 3.91
CA LEU A 26 0.31 1.59 4.27
C LEU A 26 0.14 2.28 5.62
N ALA A 27 -0.62 3.38 5.63
CA ALA A 27 -1.10 4.05 6.83
C ALA A 27 -2.53 3.59 7.16
N THR A 28 -2.75 3.19 8.41
CA THR A 28 -4.04 2.86 9.01
C THR A 28 -4.25 3.68 10.28
N LEU A 29 -5.50 3.88 10.70
CA LEU A 29 -5.81 4.57 11.95
C LEU A 29 -5.82 3.59 13.12
N GLY A 30 -4.90 3.78 14.06
CA GLY A 30 -4.89 3.08 15.34
C GLY A 30 -5.86 3.69 16.36
N PRO A 31 -5.89 3.16 17.59
CA PRO A 31 -6.73 3.70 18.66
C PRO A 31 -6.52 5.21 18.83
N ASN A 32 -7.61 5.95 19.04
CA ASN A 32 -7.63 7.41 19.17
C ASN A 32 -7.08 8.15 17.95
N GLY A 33 -7.18 7.56 16.74
CA GLY A 33 -6.72 8.17 15.49
C GLY A 33 -5.21 8.17 15.31
N ARG A 34 -4.44 7.48 16.17
CA ARG A 34 -2.97 7.43 16.06
C ARG A 34 -2.54 6.74 14.75
N PRO A 35 -1.76 7.38 13.87
CA PRO A 35 -1.29 6.75 12.65
C PRO A 35 -0.48 5.48 12.94
N HIS A 36 -0.76 4.41 12.21
CA HIS A 36 0.00 3.17 12.21
C HIS A 36 0.45 2.86 10.78
N ILE A 37 1.76 2.89 10.56
CA ILE A 37 2.37 2.81 9.22
C ILE A 37 3.25 1.58 9.15
N VAL A 38 3.07 0.77 8.10
CA VAL A 38 3.87 -0.43 7.83
C VAL A 38 4.21 -0.54 6.35
N PRO A 39 5.38 -1.07 5.97
CA PRO A 39 5.65 -1.43 4.58
C PRO A 39 4.80 -2.63 4.16
N ILE A 40 4.37 -2.64 2.90
CA ILE A 40 3.59 -3.72 2.29
C ILE A 40 4.11 -4.03 0.87
N THR A 41 3.99 -5.29 0.48
CA THR A 41 3.96 -5.70 -0.92
C THR A 41 2.53 -5.60 -1.43
N PHE A 42 2.35 -5.31 -2.71
CA PHE A 42 1.02 -5.08 -3.26
C PHE A 42 0.96 -5.35 -4.77
N ALA A 43 -0.24 -5.58 -5.28
CA ALA A 43 -0.56 -5.59 -6.70
C ALA A 43 -1.66 -4.57 -6.98
N VAL A 44 -1.71 -4.06 -8.21
CA VAL A 44 -2.70 -3.09 -8.68
C VAL A 44 -3.53 -3.73 -9.80
N ASP A 45 -4.85 -3.55 -9.74
CA ASP A 45 -5.79 -3.92 -10.80
C ASP A 45 -6.85 -2.81 -10.96
N GLY A 46 -6.76 -2.05 -12.05
CA GLY A 46 -7.54 -0.82 -12.22
C GLY A 46 -7.31 0.17 -11.08
N ASP A 47 -8.38 0.47 -10.33
CA ASP A 47 -8.36 1.34 -9.15
C ASP A 47 -8.24 0.57 -7.83
N GLN A 48 -8.08 -0.76 -7.87
CA GLN A 48 -7.92 -1.59 -6.68
C GLN A 48 -6.46 -1.89 -6.39
N ILE A 49 -6.11 -1.87 -5.11
CA ILE A 49 -4.79 -2.23 -4.61
C ILE A 49 -4.95 -3.39 -3.64
N TYR A 50 -4.27 -4.51 -3.93
CA TYR A 50 -4.31 -5.71 -3.11
C TYR A 50 -2.99 -5.91 -2.38
N THR A 51 -3.05 -6.20 -1.09
CA THR A 51 -1.91 -6.61 -0.27
C THR A 51 -2.27 -7.90 0.45
N ALA A 52 -1.39 -8.89 0.39
CA ALA A 52 -1.53 -10.09 1.22
C ALA A 52 -1.01 -9.80 2.64
N VAL A 53 -1.65 -10.42 3.62
CA VAL A 53 -1.14 -10.51 4.98
C VAL A 53 -0.87 -11.98 5.23
N ASP A 54 0.40 -12.36 5.26
CA ASP A 54 0.79 -13.75 5.49
C ASP A 54 0.43 -14.19 6.92
N GLU A 55 -0.20 -15.35 7.03
CA GLU A 55 -0.50 -16.06 8.28
C GLU A 55 0.60 -17.09 8.64
N VAL A 56 1.53 -17.38 7.72
CA VAL A 56 2.45 -18.54 7.78
C VAL A 56 3.65 -18.34 8.72
N LYS A 57 3.83 -17.17 9.35
CA LYS A 57 4.80 -17.01 10.46
C LYS A 57 4.11 -16.81 11.81
N PRO A 58 4.37 -17.67 12.82
CA PRO A 58 3.88 -17.44 14.17
C PRO A 58 4.70 -16.34 14.85
N LYS A 59 4.48 -15.05 14.50
CA LYS A 59 5.00 -13.88 15.24
C LYS A 59 4.03 -12.69 15.21
N THR A 60 3.09 -12.76 16.16
CA THR A 60 2.74 -11.72 17.15
C THR A 60 2.46 -10.26 16.70
N THR A 61 1.23 -9.84 17.04
CA THR A 61 0.70 -8.48 17.31
C THR A 61 0.59 -7.44 16.19
N ALA A 62 1.54 -7.31 15.25
CA ALA A 62 1.50 -6.21 14.25
C ALA A 62 0.55 -6.47 13.06
N HIS A 63 0.52 -7.69 12.53
CA HIS A 63 -0.40 -8.08 11.44
C HIS A 63 -1.86 -7.97 11.89
N LEU A 64 -2.16 -8.46 13.09
CA LEU A 64 -3.45 -8.26 13.73
C LEU A 64 -3.77 -6.79 13.97
N ARG A 65 -2.78 -5.91 14.14
CA ARG A 65 -3.03 -4.50 14.38
C ARG A 65 -3.55 -3.80 13.13
N ARG A 66 -2.93 -3.96 11.96
CA ARG A 66 -3.46 -3.33 10.73
C ARG A 66 -4.84 -3.87 10.35
N LEU A 67 -5.08 -5.17 10.51
CA LEU A 67 -6.39 -5.78 10.26
C LEU A 67 -7.45 -5.24 11.23
N ARG A 68 -7.14 -5.17 12.53
CA ARG A 68 -8.03 -4.56 13.54
C ARG A 68 -8.28 -3.08 13.28
N ASN A 69 -7.25 -2.33 12.88
CA ASN A 69 -7.39 -0.93 12.53
C ASN A 69 -8.35 -0.76 11.34
N ILE A 70 -8.17 -1.53 10.26
CA ILE A 70 -9.04 -1.48 9.07
C ILE A 70 -10.47 -1.89 9.39
N ALA A 71 -10.65 -2.91 10.23
CA ALA A 71 -11.98 -3.34 10.67
C ALA A 71 -12.69 -2.27 11.53
N ALA A 72 -11.94 -1.49 12.31
CA ALA A 72 -12.50 -0.40 13.11
C ALA A 72 -12.72 0.89 12.30
N ASP A 73 -11.83 1.19 11.35
CA ASP A 73 -11.89 2.35 10.48
C ASP A 73 -11.27 2.00 9.11
N PRO A 74 -12.07 1.95 8.04
CA PRO A 74 -11.59 1.49 6.75
C PRO A 74 -10.69 2.50 6.05
N ARG A 75 -10.57 3.74 6.54
CA ARG A 75 -9.78 4.78 5.86
C ARG A 75 -8.29 4.46 5.92
N VAL A 76 -7.67 4.44 4.75
CA VAL A 76 -6.24 4.15 4.58
C VAL A 76 -5.59 5.11 3.61
N SER A 77 -4.27 5.20 3.70
CA SER A 77 -3.45 5.89 2.71
C SER A 77 -2.23 5.05 2.39
N LEU A 78 -1.88 4.95 1.11
CA LEU A 78 -0.70 4.23 0.64
C LEU A 78 0.25 5.22 -0.02
N LEU A 79 1.53 5.13 0.32
CA LEU A 79 2.59 5.94 -0.27
C LEU A 79 3.63 5.03 -0.95
N ALA A 80 3.83 5.24 -2.25
CA ALA A 80 4.99 4.75 -2.97
C ALA A 80 5.94 5.93 -3.21
N ASP A 81 7.23 5.70 -3.04
CA ASP A 81 8.25 6.73 -3.23
C ASP A 81 9.53 6.11 -3.77
N HIS A 82 10.30 6.94 -4.44
CA HIS A 82 11.68 6.68 -4.80
C HIS A 82 12.53 7.80 -4.22
N TYR A 83 13.48 7.39 -3.39
CA TYR A 83 14.46 8.29 -2.81
C TYR A 83 15.85 7.89 -3.29
N GLU A 84 16.58 8.85 -3.85
CA GLU A 84 17.99 8.69 -4.19
C GLU A 84 18.74 10.02 -4.00
N GLY A 85 20.07 9.97 -4.14
CA GLY A 85 20.92 11.14 -3.94
C GLY A 85 20.75 12.24 -5.00
N ASP A 86 20.31 11.86 -6.21
CA ASP A 86 19.93 12.80 -7.27
C ASP A 86 18.51 13.31 -7.03
N TRP A 87 18.40 14.58 -6.64
CA TRP A 87 17.12 15.17 -6.23
C TRP A 87 16.15 15.39 -7.40
N GLU A 88 16.65 15.42 -8.64
CA GLU A 88 15.80 15.53 -9.84
C GLU A 88 15.01 14.24 -10.11
N ARG A 89 15.43 13.12 -9.50
CA ARG A 89 14.80 11.81 -9.68
C ARG A 89 13.86 11.43 -8.53
N LEU A 90 13.76 12.25 -7.50
CA LEU A 90 12.87 12.02 -6.37
C LEU A 90 11.42 12.07 -6.85
N TRP A 91 10.62 11.11 -6.39
CA TRP A 91 9.19 11.16 -6.60
C TRP A 91 8.46 10.41 -5.48
N TRP A 92 7.20 10.76 -5.30
CA TRP A 92 6.27 10.02 -4.47
C TRP A 92 4.88 10.09 -5.10
N VAL A 93 4.09 9.04 -4.88
CA VAL A 93 2.70 8.94 -5.30
C VAL A 93 1.90 8.40 -4.12
N ARG A 94 0.78 9.07 -3.82
CA ARG A 94 -0.11 8.69 -2.74
C ARG A 94 -1.47 8.26 -3.28
N ALA A 95 -1.97 7.14 -2.79
CA ALA A 95 -3.33 6.68 -3.02
C ALA A 95 -4.09 6.71 -1.68
N ASP A 96 -5.14 7.52 -1.61
CA ASP A 96 -6.03 7.60 -0.45
C ASP A 96 -7.32 6.84 -0.75
N GLY A 97 -7.84 6.07 0.21
CA GLY A 97 -9.03 5.27 -0.04
C GLY A 97 -9.55 4.53 1.19
N THR A 98 -10.37 3.52 0.94
CA THR A 98 -10.90 2.62 1.97
C THR A 98 -10.45 1.18 1.73
N ALA A 99 -10.07 0.48 2.78
CA ALA A 99 -9.69 -0.93 2.73
C ALA A 99 -10.83 -1.84 3.20
N THR A 100 -10.91 -3.01 2.59
CA THR A 100 -11.82 -4.10 2.99
C THR A 100 -11.01 -5.36 3.20
N LEU A 101 -11.35 -6.13 4.24
CA LEU A 101 -10.72 -7.41 4.51
C LEU A 101 -11.40 -8.50 3.68
N LEU A 102 -10.63 -9.23 2.88
CA LEU A 102 -11.11 -10.39 2.13
C LEU A 102 -10.82 -11.64 2.95
N GLY A 103 -11.86 -12.34 3.37
CA GLY A 103 -11.77 -13.59 4.15
C GLY A 103 -12.27 -14.83 3.41
N GLU A 104 -13.08 -14.65 2.37
CA GLU A 104 -13.67 -15.77 1.62
C GLU A 104 -12.71 -16.27 0.53
N PRO A 105 -12.44 -17.59 0.44
CA PRO A 105 -11.49 -18.15 -0.54
C PRO A 105 -11.76 -17.73 -1.99
N GLY A 106 -13.03 -17.63 -2.38
CA GLY A 106 -13.42 -17.20 -3.73
C GLY A 106 -13.03 -15.76 -4.06
N GLN A 107 -13.03 -14.86 -3.06
CA GLN A 107 -12.62 -13.46 -3.23
C GLN A 107 -11.09 -13.31 -3.27
N MET A 108 -10.37 -14.23 -2.64
CA MET A 108 -8.90 -14.18 -2.54
C MET A 108 -8.19 -14.69 -3.79
N THR A 109 -8.84 -15.55 -4.59
CA THR A 109 -8.20 -16.24 -5.73
C THR A 109 -7.59 -15.28 -6.76
N GLY A 110 -8.34 -14.25 -7.17
CA GLY A 110 -7.87 -13.23 -8.12
C GLY A 110 -6.70 -12.40 -7.57
N PRO A 111 -6.89 -11.70 -6.42
CA PRO A 111 -5.84 -10.93 -5.75
C PRO A 111 -4.55 -11.72 -5.47
N LEU A 112 -4.68 -12.97 -5.00
CA LEU A 112 -3.51 -13.83 -4.75
C LEU A 112 -2.79 -14.17 -6.06
N SER A 113 -3.52 -14.42 -7.15
CA SER A 113 -2.92 -14.66 -8.46
C SER A 113 -2.15 -13.43 -8.98
N LEU A 114 -2.68 -12.22 -8.77
CA LEU A 114 -1.99 -10.98 -9.12
C LEU A 114 -0.68 -10.81 -8.32
N LEU A 115 -0.74 -11.06 -7.01
CA LEU A 115 0.43 -10.98 -6.13
C LEU A 115 1.49 -12.03 -6.47
N ALA A 116 1.08 -13.28 -6.73
CA ALA A 116 1.99 -14.37 -7.11
C ALA A 116 2.68 -14.11 -8.45
N ARG A 117 1.98 -13.53 -9.43
CA ARG A 117 2.57 -13.12 -10.71
C ARG A 117 3.59 -11.99 -10.55
N ARG A 118 3.32 -11.05 -9.65
CA ARG A 118 4.18 -9.88 -9.41
C ARG A 118 5.42 -10.22 -8.61
N TYR A 119 5.30 -11.14 -7.65
CA TYR A 119 6.39 -11.53 -6.76
C TYR A 119 6.57 -13.05 -6.77
N PRO A 120 7.35 -13.61 -7.72
CA PRO A 120 7.66 -15.03 -7.77
C PRO A 120 8.69 -15.34 -6.66
N GLN A 121 8.23 -15.95 -5.57
CA GLN A 121 9.05 -16.30 -4.40
C GLN A 121 8.53 -17.56 -3.73
#